data_AF-A0A401UUH6-F1
#
_entry.id   AF-A0A401UUH6-F1
#
_cell.length_a   1.000
_cell.length_b   1.000
_cell.length_c   1.000
_cell.angle_alpha   90.00
_cell.angle_beta   90.00
_cell.angle_gamma   90.00
#
_symmetry.space_group_name_H-M   'P 1'
#
loop_
_entity.id
_entity.type
_entity.pdbx_description
1 polymer ?
#
loop_
_entity_poly.entity_id
_entity_poly.type
_entity_poly.pdbx_seq_one_letter_code
_entity_poly.pdbx_strand_id
1 'polypeptide(L)' 'MGIKKISKQEIKEKTEAVKKILDIKGGLYEEWLLEKQTEFINENISFLIEMAGKKEPKETEQIEETKIENNSENKNNI' A
#
# COMPACT_ATOMS: atom_id res chain seq x y z
N MET A 1 -2.82 -23.19 -8.15
CA MET A 1 -4.26 -23.13 -7.82
C MET A 1 -4.90 -22.05 -8.68
N GLY A 2 -5.87 -22.39 -9.53
CA GLY A 2 -6.52 -21.40 -10.41
C GLY A 2 -7.50 -20.52 -9.64
N ILE A 3 -7.61 -19.25 -10.02
CA ILE A 3 -8.59 -18.30 -9.43
C ILE A 3 -9.99 -18.77 -9.83
N LYS A 4 -10.75 -19.29 -8.85
CA LYS A 4 -12.14 -19.71 -9.09
C LYS A 4 -12.99 -18.45 -9.25
N LYS A 5 -13.54 -18.25 -10.45
CA LYS A 5 -14.38 -17.08 -10.75
C LYS A 5 -15.66 -17.17 -9.92
N ILE A 6 -15.88 -16.21 -9.04
CA ILE A 6 -17.11 -16.12 -8.24
C ILE A 6 -18.28 -15.83 -9.19
N SER A 7 -19.36 -16.59 -9.05
CA SER A 7 -20.55 -16.39 -9.90
C SER A 7 -21.36 -15.17 -9.44
N LYS A 8 -22.09 -14.53 -10.36
CA LYS A 8 -23.03 -13.45 -10.00
C LYS A 8 -24.07 -13.91 -8.97
N GLN A 9 -24.50 -15.16 -9.08
CA GLN A 9 -25.46 -15.77 -8.16
C GLN A 9 -24.89 -15.87 -6.74
N GLU A 10 -23.64 -16.32 -6.61
CA GLU A 10 -22.96 -16.43 -5.32
C GLU A 10 -22.77 -15.06 -4.64
N ILE A 11 -22.45 -14.01 -5.42
CA ILE A 11 -22.36 -12.64 -4.91
C ILE A 11 -23.71 -12.18 -4.35
N LYS A 12 -24.80 -12.45 -5.09
CA LYS A 12 -26.15 -12.08 -4.68
C LYS A 12 -26.56 -12.79 -3.39
N GLU A 13 -26.35 -14.10 -3.30
CA GLU A 13 -26.69 -14.92 -2.13
C GLU A 13 -25.94 -14.44 -0.88
N LYS A 14 -24.63 -14.17 -1.00
CA LYS A 14 -23.84 -13.65 0.13
C LYS A 14 -24.28 -12.26 0.54
N THR A 15 -24.60 -11.40 -0.43
CA THR A 15 -25.11 -10.04 -0.15
C THR A 15 -26.42 -10.09 0.62
N GLU A 16 -27.37 -10.93 0.20
CA GLU A 16 -28.65 -11.10 0.91
C GLU A 16 -28.46 -11.68 2.31
N ALA A 17 -27.56 -12.64 2.48
CA ALA A 17 -27.23 -13.21 3.79
C ALA A 17 -26.69 -12.14 4.75
N VAL A 18 -25.76 -11.29 4.29
CA VAL A 18 -25.22 -10.19 5.09
C VAL A 18 -26.32 -9.21 5.47
N LYS A 19 -27.19 -8.81 4.52
CA LYS A 19 -28.30 -7.91 4.81
C LYS A 19 -29.21 -8.46 5.92
N LYS A 20 -29.57 -9.74 5.87
CA LYS A 20 -30.38 -10.39 6.92
C LYS A 20 -29.68 -10.40 8.28
N ILE A 21 -28.37 -10.67 8.30
CA ILE A 21 -27.59 -10.66 9.55
C ILE A 21 -27.56 -9.26 10.16
N LEU A 22 -27.38 -8.22 9.32
CA LEU A 22 -27.34 -6.84 9.78
C LEU A 22 -28.71 -6.35 10.25
N ASP A 23 -29.79 -6.74 9.57
CA ASP A 23 -31.16 -6.45 10.00
C ASP A 23 -31.43 -6.99 11.43
N ILE A 24 -31.02 -8.24 11.71
CA ILE A 24 -31.11 -8.84 13.06
C ILE A 24 -30.24 -8.08 14.09
N LYS A 25 -29.09 -7.55 13.66
CA LYS A 25 -28.15 -6.83 14.53
C LYS A 25 -28.44 -5.32 14.64
N GLY A 26 -29.44 -4.81 13.93
CA GLY A 26 -29.75 -3.38 13.87
C GLY A 26 -28.71 -2.54 13.10
N GLY A 27 -27.98 -3.13 12.16
CA GLY A 27 -26.99 -2.45 11.32
C GLY A 27 -27.49 -2.16 9.91
N LEU A 28 -26.94 -1.13 9.28
CA LEU A 28 -27.19 -0.80 7.88
C LEU A 28 -26.15 -1.44 6.97
N TYR A 29 -26.61 -2.05 5.87
CA TYR A 29 -25.72 -2.74 4.93
C TYR A 29 -24.73 -1.79 4.26
N GLU A 30 -25.19 -0.61 3.89
CA GLU A 30 -24.41 0.41 3.19
C GLU A 30 -23.29 0.95 4.07
N GLU A 31 -23.57 1.19 5.36
CA GLU A 31 -22.57 1.63 6.34
C GLU A 31 -21.52 0.53 6.58
N TRP A 32 -21.98 -0.70 6.85
CA TRP A 32 -21.09 -1.85 7.02
C TRP A 32 -20.20 -2.10 5.79
N LEU A 33 -20.77 -1.99 4.59
CA LEU A 33 -20.02 -2.18 3.35
C LEU A 33 -18.93 -1.12 3.18
N LEU A 34 -19.25 0.14 3.48
CA LEU A 34 -18.32 1.25 3.42
C LEU A 34 -17.17 1.06 4.42
N GLU A 35 -17.47 0.62 5.64
CA GLU A 35 -16.44 0.28 6.64
C GLU A 35 -15.51 -0.82 6.14
N LYS A 36 -16.06 -1.91 5.59
CA LYS A 36 -15.25 -3.03 5.07
C LYS A 36 -14.41 -2.66 3.85
N GLN A 37 -14.93 -1.80 2.98
CA GLN A 37 -14.14 -1.26 1.87
C GLN A 37 -13.00 -0.38 2.37
N THR A 38 -13.27 0.48 3.37
CA THR A 38 -12.28 1.37 3.96
C THR A 38 -11.17 0.60 4.66
N GLU A 39 -11.53 -0.43 5.45
CA GLU A 39 -10.59 -1.35 6.11
C GLU A 39 -9.67 -2.01 5.07
N PHE A 40 -10.24 -2.61 4.03
CA PHE A 40 -9.47 -3.25 2.97
C PHE A 40 -8.54 -2.27 2.23
N ILE A 41 -9.01 -1.07 1.92
CA ILE A 41 -8.20 -0.03 1.27
C ILE A 41 -7.04 0.37 2.17
N ASN A 42 -7.28 0.63 3.46
CA ASN A 42 -6.25 1.06 4.39
C ASN A 42 -5.18 -0.02 4.61
N GLU A 43 -5.57 -1.30 4.68
CA GLU A 43 -4.65 -2.42 4.77
C GLU A 43 -3.76 -2.55 3.52
N ASN A 44 -4.24 -2.11 2.36
CA ASN A 44 -3.58 -2.29 1.06
C ASN A 44 -3.10 -0.98 0.41
N ILE A 45 -3.20 0.16 1.12
CA ILE A 45 -2.85 1.49 0.58
C ILE A 45 -1.37 1.53 0.17
N SER A 46 -0.50 0.89 0.95
CA SER A 46 0.94 0.80 0.68
C SER A 46 1.24 0.08 -0.64
N PHE A 47 0.46 -0.96 -0.98
CA PHE A 47 0.59 -1.67 -2.26
C PHE A 47 0.24 -0.75 -3.43
N LEU A 48 -0.81 0.06 -3.30
CA LEU A 48 -1.19 1.04 -4.33
C LEU A 48 -0.12 2.13 -4.49
N ILE A 49 0.45 2.62 -3.39
CA ILE A 49 1.53 3.60 -3.39
C ILE A 49 2.79 3.03 -4.04
N GLU A 50 3.17 1.79 -3.71
CA GLU A 50 4.33 1.11 -4.30
C GLU A 50 4.15 0.93 -5.83
N MET A 51 2.95 0.59 -6.28
CA MET A 51 2.64 0.44 -7.70
C MET A 51 2.66 1.78 -8.44
N ALA A 52 2.18 2.86 -7.82
CA ALA A 52 2.20 4.20 -8.38
C ALA A 52 3.62 4.82 -8.41
N GLY A 53 4.45 4.52 -7.40
CA GLY A 53 5.82 5.00 -7.27
C GLY A 53 6.84 4.33 -8.20
N LYS A 54 6.50 3.19 -8.82
CA LYS A 54 7.37 2.48 -9.77
C LYS A 54 7.47 3.13 -11.17
N LYS A 55 7.09 4.40 -11.32
CA LYS A 55 7.26 5.17 -12.56
C LYS A 55 8.53 6.01 -12.66
N GLU A 56 9.44 5.95 -11.69
CA GLU A 56 10.79 6.51 -11.86
C GLU A 56 11.86 5.46 -11.54
N PRO A 57 12.78 5.17 -12.48
CA PRO A 57 14.00 4.48 -12.11
C PRO A 57 14.74 5.39 -11.14
N LYS A 58 14.79 5.00 -9.86
CA LYS A 58 15.79 5.54 -8.95
C LYS A 58 17.14 5.05 -9.47
N GLU A 59 17.80 5.87 -10.28
CA GLU A 59 19.24 5.82 -10.41
C GLU A 59 19.79 5.85 -8.99
N THR A 60 20.23 4.68 -8.55
CA THR A 60 20.94 4.55 -7.29
C THR A 60 22.32 5.10 -7.61
N GLU A 61 22.51 6.41 -7.46
CA GLU A 61 23.83 7.02 -7.43
C GLU A 61 24.58 6.40 -6.26
N GLN A 62 25.34 5.35 -6.55
CA GLN A 62 26.47 4.94 -5.74
C GLN A 62 27.51 6.05 -5.88
N ILE A 63 27.41 7.08 -5.04
CA ILE A 63 28.53 7.99 -4.81
C ILE A 63 29.48 7.22 -3.89
N GLU A 64 30.29 6.35 -4.50
CA GLU A 64 31.47 5.78 -3.86
C GLU A 64 32.47 6.91 -3.60
N GLU A 65 32.93 6.96 -2.36
CA GLU A 65 33.77 7.95 -1.71
C GLU A 65 34.94 8.44 -2.58
N THR A 66 34.86 9.70 -3.05
CA THR A 66 36.09 10.41 -3.42
C THR A 66 36.68 11.01 -2.15
N LYS A 67 37.65 10.32 -1.54
CA LYS A 67 38.55 10.91 -0.52
C LYS A 67 39.26 12.11 -1.15
N ILE A 68 38.82 13.32 -0.80
CA ILE A 68 39.58 14.54 -1.01
C ILE A 68 40.57 14.64 0.16
N GLU A 69 41.76 14.05 0.01
CA GLU A 69 42.93 14.47 0.79
C GLU A 69 43.44 15.77 0.16
N ASN A 70 43.23 16.90 0.84
CA ASN A 70 44.06 18.10 0.69
C ASN A 70 43.82 19.06 1.87
N ASN A 71 44.74 19.04 2.84
CA ASN A 71 45.39 20.20 3.45
C ASN A 71 45.81 19.95 4.92
N SER A 72 47.06 19.54 5.09
CA SER A 72 47.95 19.85 6.23
C SER A 72 49.32 20.04 5.59
N GLU A 73 50.14 21.06 5.80
CA GLU A 73 50.19 22.19 6.71
C GLU A 73 51.14 23.20 6.03
N ASN A 74 50.69 24.42 5.75
CA ASN A 74 51.61 25.53 5.49
C ASN A 74 51.63 26.43 6.73
N LYS A 75 52.41 26.03 7.73
CA LYS A 75 52.93 26.89 8.80
C LYS A 75 54.22 26.30 9.35
N ASN A 76 55.37 26.88 9.00
CA ASN A 76 56.29 27.51 9.96
C ASN A 76 57.67 27.80 9.35
N ASN A 77 58.02 29.09 9.41
CA ASN A 77 59.34 29.69 9.68
C ASN A 77 60.61 28.86 9.46
N ILE A 78 61.51 29.39 8.62
CA ILE A 78 62.80 30.02 9.03
C ILE A 78 63.25 30.95 7.89
#